data_AF-A0A3C0WE50-F1
#
_entry.id   AF-A0A3C0WE50-F1
#
_cell.length_a   1.000
_cell.length_b   1.000
_cell.length_c   1.000
_cell.angle_alpha   90.00
_cell.angle_beta   90.00
_cell.angle_gamma   90.00
#
_symmetry.space_group_name_H-M   'P 1'
#
loop_
_entity.id
_entity.type
_entity.pdbx_description
1 polymer ?
#
loop_
_entity_poly.entity_id
_entity_poly.type
_entity_poly.pdbx_seq_one_letter_code
_entity_poly.pdbx_strand_id
1 'polypeptide(L)'
;MTNQPHREFLYRQSFQLGRHVIGYEIQKILSAVDILEPYLYPQESNIASIPIGVVGIGEGGLLAFYASALDARIQATLISGYFEKRDGLWKEPIYRNVWSLLTEFGDSDIASLIAPRQLTIEACSAVNIAGPPEAINGQVTAAAPGRIRTAPLESVEDEFKIAAAHYTHLGVSEKIDLVISGKHGEGNPATDKSVRSFLTGLKIPMDADSDKPQGAIENSLHRKKTYGQTSGWVQDRQRRQFLELQEHAQQLMQRSFHVRDQSWQVDRSSLEAWNKEATQWRVTVHEEVIGKIADPLLIPNPRTKKLLATDAFTAYQIALDVIPNVITGGVLLIPNDLKSGERRPVVVCQHGLEGTSEDTFSRDPASYRFYKAFAAELCSRGFIVYAPQNPYRGKDQFRTIQRMANPLKLSLFSFIIAQHEQTVRWLGSLPFIDKDRIAFYGLSYGGKTAMRVPPFVPGYCLSICSGDFTDWIRVITTNKDRYGYAFTSEYEIPEWNIGHVANYAELAMLISPRPFMVEHGYLDGGYPTEWVTSEFGRVRKHYDLLGIGRRAKIEFFNGPHTINGVGTYEFLHKQLGWESKKR
;
A
#
# COMPACT_ATOMS: atom_id res chain seq x y z
N MET A 1 -16.19 -0.54 16.80
CA MET A 1 -16.71 0.04 15.53
C MET A 1 -15.76 1.14 15.08
N THR A 2 -15.79 1.55 13.81
CA THR A 2 -14.87 2.55 13.22
C THR A 2 -15.67 3.60 12.43
N ASN A 3 -15.09 4.78 12.24
CA ASN A 3 -15.64 5.85 11.38
C ASN A 3 -15.28 5.68 9.89
N GLN A 4 -14.56 4.61 9.53
CA GLN A 4 -14.25 4.31 8.12
C GLN A 4 -15.54 4.10 7.30
N PRO A 5 -15.62 4.67 6.09
CA PRO A 5 -16.63 4.28 5.12
C PRO A 5 -16.55 2.78 4.81
N HIS A 6 -17.68 2.15 4.46
CA HIS A 6 -17.72 0.73 4.08
C HIS A 6 -16.70 0.37 2.97
N ARG A 7 -16.52 1.25 1.97
CA ARG A 7 -15.55 1.03 0.88
C ARG A 7 -14.11 1.09 1.37
N GLU A 8 -13.78 1.97 2.31
CA GLU A 8 -12.44 2.01 2.91
C GLU A 8 -12.18 0.76 3.77
N PHE A 9 -13.15 0.36 4.58
CA PHE A 9 -13.03 -0.83 5.41
C PHE A 9 -12.77 -2.09 4.57
N LEU A 10 -13.46 -2.24 3.43
CA LEU A 10 -13.22 -3.31 2.47
C LEU A 10 -11.88 -3.16 1.74
N TYR A 11 -11.53 -1.94 1.31
CA TYR A 11 -10.28 -1.63 0.62
C TYR A 11 -9.07 -2.12 1.42
N ARG A 12 -9.00 -1.78 2.71
CA ARG A 12 -7.84 -2.15 3.55
C ARG A 12 -7.61 -3.66 3.62
N GLN A 13 -8.70 -4.43 3.67
CA GLN A 13 -8.64 -5.89 3.70
C GLN A 13 -8.28 -6.47 2.33
N SER A 14 -8.93 -5.97 1.27
CA SER A 14 -8.80 -6.53 -0.07
C SER A 14 -7.48 -6.16 -0.75
N PHE A 15 -6.91 -4.99 -0.44
CA PHE A 15 -5.68 -4.48 -1.05
C PHE A 15 -4.49 -5.40 -0.78
N GLN A 16 -4.39 -5.90 0.46
CA GLN A 16 -3.40 -6.91 0.89
C GLN A 16 -3.45 -8.19 0.04
N LEU A 17 -4.62 -8.48 -0.53
CA LEU A 17 -4.93 -9.68 -1.31
C LEU A 17 -4.99 -9.40 -2.83
N GLY A 18 -4.51 -8.23 -3.29
CA GLY A 18 -4.48 -7.89 -4.70
C GLY A 18 -5.89 -7.78 -5.29
N ARG A 19 -6.80 -7.23 -4.48
CA ARG A 19 -8.19 -6.96 -4.86
C ARG A 19 -8.53 -5.54 -4.48
N HIS A 20 -9.37 -4.92 -5.29
CA HIS A 20 -9.77 -3.53 -5.11
C HIS A 20 -11.30 -3.43 -5.11
N VAL A 21 -11.86 -2.55 -4.27
CA VAL A 21 -13.31 -2.39 -4.16
C VAL A 21 -13.95 -1.97 -5.49
N ILE A 22 -13.28 -1.07 -6.23
CA ILE A 22 -13.65 -0.71 -7.61
C ILE A 22 -13.73 -1.97 -8.49
N GLY A 23 -12.73 -2.85 -8.43
CA GLY A 23 -12.70 -4.08 -9.21
C GLY A 23 -13.87 -5.02 -8.86
N TYR A 24 -14.20 -5.17 -7.58
CA TYR A 24 -15.37 -5.95 -7.17
C TYR A 24 -16.69 -5.37 -7.69
N GLU A 25 -16.85 -4.05 -7.65
CA GLU A 25 -18.06 -3.38 -8.12
C GLU A 25 -18.18 -3.42 -9.64
N ILE A 26 -17.06 -3.28 -10.37
CA ILE A 26 -17.01 -3.49 -11.83
C ILE A 26 -17.44 -4.92 -12.17
N GLN A 27 -16.90 -5.93 -11.49
CA GLN A 27 -17.29 -7.32 -11.75
C GLN A 27 -18.80 -7.54 -11.59
N LYS A 28 -19.46 -6.84 -10.66
CA LYS A 28 -20.93 -6.88 -10.53
C LYS A 28 -21.65 -6.25 -11.72
N ILE A 29 -21.08 -5.20 -12.32
CA ILE A 29 -21.59 -4.60 -13.57
C ILE A 29 -21.40 -5.61 -14.71
N LEU A 30 -20.22 -6.20 -14.85
CA LEU A 30 -19.92 -7.17 -15.90
C LEU A 30 -20.80 -8.42 -15.80
N SER A 31 -21.08 -8.92 -14.59
CA SER A 31 -22.04 -10.01 -14.39
C SER A 31 -23.47 -9.63 -14.84
N ALA A 32 -23.86 -8.36 -14.73
CA ALA A 32 -25.14 -7.92 -15.28
C ALA A 32 -25.12 -7.90 -16.82
N VAL A 33 -24.00 -7.53 -17.42
CA VAL A 33 -23.79 -7.63 -18.88
C VAL A 33 -23.86 -9.10 -19.33
N ASP A 34 -23.20 -10.02 -18.62
CA ASP A 34 -23.22 -11.47 -18.91
C ASP A 34 -24.64 -12.06 -18.91
N ILE A 35 -25.48 -11.65 -17.95
CA ILE A 35 -26.87 -12.13 -17.87
C ILE A 35 -27.71 -11.59 -19.03
N LEU A 36 -27.43 -10.37 -19.50
CA LEU A 36 -28.18 -9.76 -20.60
C LEU A 36 -27.76 -10.32 -21.97
N GLU A 37 -26.48 -10.68 -22.14
CA GLU A 37 -25.91 -11.08 -23.43
C GLU A 37 -26.73 -12.15 -24.19
N PRO A 38 -27.14 -13.29 -23.59
CA PRO A 38 -27.92 -14.31 -24.30
C PRO A 38 -29.27 -13.80 -24.83
N TYR A 39 -29.87 -12.81 -24.18
CA TYR A 39 -31.15 -12.24 -24.58
C TYR A 39 -30.99 -11.13 -25.64
N LEU A 40 -29.82 -10.48 -25.68
CA LEU A 40 -29.54 -9.35 -26.57
C LEU A 40 -28.78 -9.76 -27.84
N TYR A 41 -28.16 -10.95 -27.84
CA TYR A 41 -27.42 -11.53 -28.97
C TYR A 41 -27.85 -12.99 -29.24
N PRO A 42 -29.11 -13.26 -29.64
CA PRO A 42 -29.55 -14.63 -29.84
C PRO A 42 -28.91 -15.20 -31.12
N GLN A 43 -28.15 -16.29 -30.98
CA GLN A 43 -27.45 -16.96 -32.10
C GLN A 43 -28.38 -17.46 -33.22
N GLU A 44 -29.68 -17.61 -32.94
CA GLU A 44 -30.67 -18.23 -33.84
C GLU A 44 -31.76 -17.26 -34.36
N SER A 45 -31.63 -15.94 -34.18
CA SER A 45 -32.69 -15.00 -34.57
C SER A 45 -32.21 -13.88 -35.50
N ASN A 46 -33.02 -13.53 -36.50
CA ASN A 46 -32.88 -12.33 -37.35
C ASN A 46 -33.10 -11.00 -36.58
N ILE A 47 -33.01 -11.01 -35.25
CA ILE A 47 -33.22 -9.84 -34.40
C ILE A 47 -31.88 -9.10 -34.32
N ALA A 48 -31.88 -7.81 -34.66
CA ALA A 48 -30.70 -6.97 -34.52
C ALA A 48 -30.24 -6.94 -33.06
N SER A 49 -28.93 -7.02 -32.83
CA SER A 49 -28.37 -6.97 -31.49
C SER A 49 -28.77 -5.67 -30.78
N ILE A 50 -29.25 -5.81 -29.54
CA ILE A 50 -29.68 -4.67 -28.73
C ILE A 50 -28.45 -4.13 -28.00
N PRO A 51 -28.09 -2.84 -28.17
CA PRO A 51 -26.89 -2.29 -27.56
C PRO A 51 -27.06 -2.12 -26.05
N ILE A 52 -25.97 -2.38 -25.32
CA ILE A 52 -25.89 -2.18 -23.87
C ILE A 52 -25.27 -0.82 -23.60
N GLY A 53 -25.89 -0.04 -22.72
CA GLY A 53 -25.34 1.23 -22.24
C GLY A 53 -25.15 1.24 -20.74
N VAL A 54 -24.15 1.96 -20.27
CA VAL A 54 -23.93 2.20 -18.83
C VAL A 54 -23.82 3.69 -18.54
N VAL A 55 -24.51 4.14 -17.51
CA VAL A 55 -24.53 5.53 -17.07
C VAL A 55 -24.24 5.60 -15.58
N GLY A 56 -23.47 6.59 -15.16
CA GLY A 56 -23.17 6.78 -13.75
C GLY A 56 -22.77 8.20 -13.38
N ILE A 57 -23.02 8.54 -12.11
CA ILE A 57 -22.73 9.85 -11.52
C ILE A 57 -21.75 9.67 -10.36
N GLY A 58 -20.69 10.47 -10.30
CA GLY A 58 -19.67 10.43 -9.23
C GLY A 58 -19.01 9.05 -9.15
N GLU A 59 -19.16 8.35 -8.02
CA GLU A 59 -18.67 6.96 -7.89
C GLU A 59 -19.33 6.00 -8.89
N GLY A 60 -20.60 6.23 -9.25
CA GLY A 60 -21.23 5.48 -10.34
C GLY A 60 -20.60 5.80 -11.70
N GLY A 61 -20.18 7.06 -11.89
CA GLY A 61 -19.49 7.51 -13.10
C GLY A 61 -18.13 6.86 -13.25
N LEU A 62 -17.38 6.75 -12.15
CA LEU A 62 -16.15 5.95 -12.05
C LEU A 62 -16.42 4.50 -12.50
N LEU A 63 -17.42 3.84 -11.92
CA LEU A 63 -17.69 2.44 -12.22
C LEU A 63 -18.16 2.22 -13.66
N ALA A 64 -19.01 3.09 -14.19
CA ALA A 64 -19.44 3.10 -15.58
C ALA A 64 -18.24 3.24 -16.52
N PHE A 65 -17.33 4.17 -16.21
CA PHE A 65 -16.16 4.47 -17.00
C PHE A 65 -15.22 3.26 -17.13
N TYR A 66 -14.80 2.69 -15.99
CA TYR A 66 -13.89 1.55 -15.98
C TYR A 66 -14.56 0.27 -16.49
N ALA A 67 -15.85 0.04 -16.24
CA ALA A 67 -16.56 -1.10 -16.80
C ALA A 67 -16.58 -1.04 -18.34
N SER A 68 -16.87 0.13 -18.92
CA SER A 68 -16.84 0.32 -20.37
C SER A 68 -15.46 0.15 -20.97
N ALA A 69 -14.41 0.61 -20.29
CA ALA A 69 -13.03 0.41 -20.75
C ALA A 69 -12.63 -1.07 -20.77
N LEU A 70 -13.15 -1.88 -19.83
CA LEU A 70 -12.80 -3.30 -19.69
C LEU A 70 -13.68 -4.25 -20.50
N ASP A 71 -14.90 -3.85 -20.88
CA ASP A 71 -15.86 -4.71 -21.57
C ASP A 71 -16.39 -4.06 -22.86
N ALA A 72 -15.98 -4.62 -23.99
CA ALA A 72 -16.34 -4.15 -25.33
C ALA A 72 -17.83 -4.30 -25.67
N ARG A 73 -18.60 -5.09 -24.91
CA ARG A 73 -20.05 -5.28 -25.12
C ARG A 73 -20.85 -4.04 -24.78
N ILE A 74 -20.33 -3.15 -23.92
CA ILE A 74 -20.97 -1.88 -23.57
C ILE A 74 -20.76 -0.88 -24.71
N GLN A 75 -21.81 -0.53 -25.46
CA GLN A 75 -21.75 0.28 -26.68
C GLN A 75 -21.85 1.80 -26.45
N ALA A 76 -22.44 2.23 -25.33
CA ALA A 76 -22.55 3.63 -24.97
C ALA A 76 -22.29 3.85 -23.48
N THR A 77 -21.59 4.93 -23.16
CA THR A 77 -21.21 5.27 -21.79
C THR A 77 -21.50 6.74 -21.50
N LEU A 78 -22.19 7.04 -20.40
CA LEU A 78 -22.33 8.39 -19.88
C LEU A 78 -21.67 8.49 -18.51
N ILE A 79 -20.61 9.30 -18.42
CA ILE A 79 -19.88 9.57 -17.18
C ILE A 79 -20.19 11.00 -16.72
N SER A 80 -20.79 11.13 -15.54
CA SER A 80 -21.18 12.43 -14.98
C SER A 80 -20.38 12.73 -13.71
N GLY A 81 -19.62 13.83 -13.71
CA GLY A 81 -18.99 14.36 -12.50
C GLY A 81 -17.89 13.48 -11.90
N TYR A 82 -17.12 12.79 -12.74
CA TYR A 82 -15.95 11.99 -12.31
C TYR A 82 -14.65 12.37 -13.03
N PHE A 83 -14.68 12.53 -14.36
CA PHE A 83 -13.51 12.64 -15.23
C PHE A 83 -12.64 13.88 -14.97
N GLU A 84 -11.35 13.71 -14.65
CA GLU A 84 -10.37 14.80 -14.42
C GLU A 84 -8.92 14.28 -14.44
N LYS A 85 -7.93 15.20 -14.37
CA LYS A 85 -6.50 14.86 -14.27
C LYS A 85 -6.22 14.11 -12.97
N ARG A 86 -5.42 13.04 -13.04
CA ARG A 86 -5.20 12.14 -11.90
C ARG A 86 -3.96 12.43 -11.05
N ASP A 87 -3.23 13.52 -11.33
CA ASP A 87 -2.11 13.99 -10.48
C ASP A 87 -2.51 14.21 -9.01
N GLY A 88 -3.80 14.52 -8.78
CA GLY A 88 -4.38 14.75 -7.47
C GLY A 88 -4.99 13.53 -6.77
N LEU A 89 -4.90 12.32 -7.36
CA LEU A 89 -5.63 11.12 -6.91
C LEU A 89 -5.41 10.79 -5.43
N TRP A 90 -4.21 11.03 -4.92
CA TRP A 90 -3.86 10.80 -3.51
C TRP A 90 -4.66 11.67 -2.51
N LYS A 91 -5.34 12.72 -2.97
CA LYS A 91 -6.22 13.59 -2.14
C LYS A 91 -7.65 13.05 -2.03
N GLU A 92 -8.02 12.13 -2.92
CA GLU A 92 -9.34 11.51 -2.97
C GLU A 92 -9.45 10.36 -1.97
N PRO A 93 -10.65 9.89 -1.57
CA PRO A 93 -10.79 8.80 -0.61
C PRO A 93 -9.90 7.60 -0.96
N ILE A 94 -9.27 6.98 0.04
CA ILE A 94 -8.22 5.96 -0.18
C ILE A 94 -8.71 4.78 -1.04
N TYR A 95 -10.01 4.49 -1.03
CA TYR A 95 -10.62 3.48 -1.89
C TYR A 95 -10.64 3.83 -3.39
N ARG A 96 -10.11 4.98 -3.83
CA ARG A 96 -9.81 5.32 -5.23
C ARG A 96 -8.32 5.15 -5.57
N ASN A 97 -7.48 4.84 -4.59
CA ASN A 97 -6.03 4.70 -4.75
C ASN A 97 -5.69 3.32 -5.33
N VAL A 98 -5.59 3.25 -6.67
CA VAL A 98 -5.30 2.03 -7.42
C VAL A 98 -3.78 1.88 -7.59
N TRP A 99 -3.24 0.72 -7.23
CA TRP A 99 -1.82 0.39 -7.39
C TRP A 99 -1.41 0.41 -8.87
N SER A 100 -0.28 1.06 -9.18
CA SER A 100 0.31 1.15 -10.52
C SER A 100 -0.53 1.88 -11.58
N LEU A 101 -1.65 2.53 -11.23
CA LEU A 101 -2.51 3.17 -12.23
C LEU A 101 -1.77 4.21 -13.08
N LEU A 102 -1.05 5.12 -12.43
CA LEU A 102 -0.41 6.28 -13.07
C LEU A 102 0.95 5.95 -13.69
N THR A 103 1.37 4.68 -13.68
CA THR A 103 2.50 4.25 -14.52
C THR A 103 2.10 4.04 -15.97
N GLU A 104 0.79 3.89 -16.24
CA GLU A 104 0.27 3.53 -17.56
C GLU A 104 -0.89 4.41 -18.01
N PHE A 105 -1.79 4.83 -17.10
CA PHE A 105 -3.05 5.45 -17.47
C PHE A 105 -3.42 6.67 -16.62
N GLY A 106 -3.71 7.78 -17.30
CA GLY A 106 -4.62 8.83 -16.83
C GLY A 106 -6.07 8.56 -17.23
N ASP A 107 -6.96 9.51 -16.95
CA ASP A 107 -8.36 9.39 -17.35
C ASP A 107 -8.51 9.47 -18.88
N SER A 108 -7.73 10.33 -19.54
CA SER A 108 -7.71 10.39 -21.01
C SER A 108 -7.32 9.07 -21.67
N ASP A 109 -6.37 8.35 -21.08
CA ASP A 109 -5.89 7.06 -21.61
C ASP A 109 -6.96 5.97 -21.42
N ILE A 110 -7.64 5.93 -20.27
CA ILE A 110 -8.77 5.02 -20.06
C ILE A 110 -9.91 5.31 -21.04
N ALA A 111 -10.20 6.58 -21.31
CA ALA A 111 -11.20 6.97 -22.29
C ALA A 111 -10.85 6.46 -23.69
N SER A 112 -9.56 6.42 -24.04
CA SER A 112 -9.11 5.87 -25.33
C SER A 112 -9.44 4.37 -25.49
N LEU A 113 -9.48 3.60 -24.39
CA LEU A 113 -9.86 2.17 -24.39
C LEU A 113 -11.34 1.94 -24.70
N ILE A 114 -12.17 2.98 -24.62
CA ILE A 114 -13.59 2.91 -24.97
C ILE A 114 -13.78 3.06 -26.47
N ALA A 115 -12.88 3.75 -27.18
CA ALA A 115 -12.96 3.95 -28.61
C ALA A 115 -13.03 2.60 -29.37
N PRO A 116 -13.83 2.49 -30.45
CA PRO A 116 -14.60 3.54 -31.11
C PRO A 116 -16.04 3.71 -30.57
N ARG A 117 -16.36 3.19 -29.37
CA ARG A 117 -17.72 3.17 -28.81
C ARG A 117 -18.09 4.54 -28.24
N GLN A 118 -19.40 4.81 -28.13
CA GLN A 118 -19.89 6.12 -27.69
C GLN A 118 -19.47 6.42 -26.25
N LEU A 119 -18.79 7.55 -26.04
CA LEU A 119 -18.41 8.07 -24.73
C LEU A 119 -18.88 9.51 -24.56
N THR A 120 -19.82 9.71 -23.65
CA THR A 120 -20.30 11.03 -23.23
C THR A 120 -19.68 11.39 -21.88
N ILE A 121 -18.90 12.46 -21.85
CA ILE A 121 -18.27 13.02 -20.65
C ILE A 121 -19.06 14.26 -20.24
N GLU A 122 -19.67 14.22 -19.06
CA GLU A 122 -20.44 15.34 -18.52
C GLU A 122 -19.71 15.98 -17.33
N ALA A 123 -19.19 17.18 -17.56
CA ALA A 123 -18.68 18.07 -16.51
C ALA A 123 -19.87 18.63 -15.72
N CYS A 124 -20.10 18.09 -14.53
CA CYS A 124 -21.22 18.47 -13.67
C CYS A 124 -20.88 18.25 -12.20
N SER A 125 -21.72 18.79 -11.32
CA SER A 125 -21.62 18.53 -9.89
C SER A 125 -21.90 17.06 -9.58
N ALA A 126 -21.09 16.50 -8.68
CA ALA A 126 -21.32 15.21 -8.04
C ALA A 126 -21.32 15.39 -6.51
N VAL A 127 -21.50 14.30 -5.78
CA VAL A 127 -21.48 14.33 -4.31
C VAL A 127 -20.16 14.95 -3.82
N ASN A 128 -20.26 16.07 -3.11
CA ASN A 128 -19.12 16.69 -2.44
C ASN A 128 -18.95 16.08 -1.04
N ILE A 129 -17.77 15.54 -0.78
CA ILE A 129 -17.37 15.00 0.53
C ILE A 129 -16.18 15.82 1.01
N ALA A 130 -16.36 16.58 2.10
CA ALA A 130 -15.31 17.48 2.61
C ALA A 130 -14.13 16.73 3.26
N GLY A 131 -14.38 15.54 3.80
CA GLY A 131 -13.41 14.76 4.55
C GLY A 131 -13.99 13.39 4.96
N PRO A 132 -13.21 12.56 5.67
CA PRO A 132 -13.73 11.32 6.22
C PRO A 132 -14.88 11.56 7.20
N PRO A 133 -15.80 10.61 7.38
CA PRO A 133 -16.86 10.72 8.38
C PRO A 133 -16.29 10.97 9.78
N GLU A 134 -16.91 11.85 10.55
CA GLU A 134 -16.52 12.03 11.96
C GLU A 134 -16.84 10.78 12.78
N ALA A 135 -15.96 10.45 13.72
CA ALA A 135 -16.20 9.36 14.65
C ALA A 135 -17.28 9.77 15.66
N ILE A 136 -18.35 8.97 15.74
CA ILE A 136 -19.38 9.10 16.77
C ILE A 136 -19.05 8.25 18.00
N ASN A 137 -19.75 8.48 19.12
CA ASN A 137 -19.53 7.77 20.38
C ASN A 137 -19.43 6.24 20.20
N GLY A 138 -18.31 5.66 20.65
CA GLY A 138 -18.02 4.23 20.55
C GLY A 138 -17.33 3.78 19.24
N GLN A 139 -17.04 4.71 18.32
CA GLN A 139 -16.19 4.47 17.16
C GLN A 139 -14.76 4.93 17.40
N VAL A 140 -13.81 4.18 16.85
CA VAL A 140 -12.42 4.62 16.74
C VAL A 140 -12.26 5.56 15.55
N THR A 141 -11.47 6.62 15.72
CA THR A 141 -11.07 7.52 14.64
C THR A 141 -9.94 6.88 13.85
N ALA A 142 -10.29 6.27 12.72
CA ALA A 142 -9.38 5.49 11.92
C ALA A 142 -9.45 5.79 10.41
N ALA A 143 -10.49 6.47 9.92
CA ALA A 143 -10.67 6.78 8.50
C ALA A 143 -9.53 7.62 7.91
N ALA A 144 -9.07 7.23 6.72
CA ALA A 144 -8.03 7.94 5.98
C ALA A 144 -8.55 9.31 5.50
N PRO A 145 -7.72 10.37 5.47
CA PRO A 145 -8.15 11.67 4.99
C PRO A 145 -8.47 11.59 3.51
N GLY A 146 -9.59 12.12 3.05
CA GLY A 146 -9.92 12.11 1.62
C GLY A 146 -11.17 12.91 1.35
N ARG A 147 -11.20 13.56 0.18
CA ARG A 147 -12.32 14.42 -0.22
C ARG A 147 -12.76 14.12 -1.64
N ILE A 148 -14.06 14.23 -1.87
CA ILE A 148 -14.63 14.25 -3.21
C ILE A 148 -15.10 15.68 -3.47
N ARG A 149 -14.70 16.23 -4.62
CA ARG A 149 -15.10 17.55 -5.07
C ARG A 149 -15.63 17.45 -6.49
N THR A 150 -16.37 18.46 -6.92
CA THR A 150 -16.62 18.68 -8.34
C THR A 150 -15.29 18.92 -9.06
N ALA A 151 -15.08 18.21 -10.17
CA ALA A 151 -13.89 18.34 -10.99
C ALA A 151 -13.76 19.77 -11.54
N PRO A 152 -12.58 20.41 -11.48
CA PRO A 152 -12.37 21.70 -12.11
C PRO A 152 -12.55 21.60 -13.63
N LEU A 153 -13.38 22.47 -14.23
CA LEU A 153 -13.71 22.40 -15.66
C LEU A 153 -12.47 22.32 -16.57
N GLU A 154 -11.46 23.16 -16.33
CA GLU A 154 -10.20 23.15 -17.09
C GLU A 154 -9.52 21.78 -17.08
N SER A 155 -9.57 21.08 -15.93
CA SER A 155 -9.00 19.73 -15.82
C SER A 155 -9.79 18.71 -16.65
N VAL A 156 -11.12 18.86 -16.73
CA VAL A 156 -11.98 17.99 -17.55
C VAL A 156 -11.71 18.24 -19.02
N GLU A 157 -11.66 19.51 -19.43
CA GLU A 157 -11.43 19.93 -20.81
C GLU A 157 -10.06 19.48 -21.32
N ASP A 158 -9.02 19.58 -20.50
CA ASP A 158 -7.68 19.17 -20.88
C ASP A 158 -7.56 17.65 -21.10
N GLU A 159 -8.06 16.85 -20.17
CA GLU A 159 -8.10 15.38 -20.34
C GLU A 159 -8.99 14.99 -21.54
N PHE A 160 -10.10 15.71 -21.75
CA PHE A 160 -11.00 15.45 -22.87
C PHE A 160 -10.32 15.72 -24.21
N LYS A 161 -9.54 16.80 -24.34
CA LYS A 161 -8.79 17.10 -25.57
C LYS A 161 -7.87 15.95 -25.95
N ILE A 162 -7.18 15.35 -24.97
CA ILE A 162 -6.29 14.20 -25.18
C ILE A 162 -7.12 12.98 -25.64
N ALA A 163 -8.19 12.65 -24.91
CA ALA A 163 -9.08 11.53 -25.27
C ALA A 163 -9.69 11.69 -26.68
N ALA A 164 -10.19 12.88 -27.02
CA ALA A 164 -10.82 13.19 -28.30
C ALA A 164 -9.84 13.11 -29.49
N ALA A 165 -8.54 13.32 -29.26
CA ALA A 165 -7.53 13.13 -30.29
C ALA A 165 -7.44 11.67 -30.75
N HIS A 166 -7.59 10.69 -29.83
CA HIS A 166 -7.63 9.27 -30.19
C HIS A 166 -8.84 8.93 -31.08
N TYR A 167 -10.02 9.44 -30.71
CA TYR A 167 -11.24 9.26 -31.50
C TYR A 167 -11.14 9.91 -32.89
N THR A 168 -10.52 11.09 -32.98
CA THR A 168 -10.26 11.77 -34.25
C THR A 168 -9.32 10.96 -35.13
N HIS A 169 -8.25 10.40 -34.57
CA HIS A 169 -7.30 9.57 -35.31
C HIS A 169 -7.95 8.30 -35.88
N LEU A 170 -8.92 7.74 -35.16
CA LEU A 170 -9.70 6.58 -35.59
C LEU A 170 -10.83 6.92 -36.59
N GLY A 171 -11.02 8.20 -36.93
CA GLY A 171 -12.08 8.65 -37.84
C GLY A 171 -13.49 8.55 -37.26
N VAL A 172 -13.62 8.57 -35.93
CA VAL A 172 -14.89 8.44 -35.18
C VAL A 172 -15.06 9.57 -34.17
N SER A 173 -14.67 10.80 -34.54
CA SER A 173 -14.73 11.96 -33.65
C SER A 173 -16.15 12.28 -33.17
N GLU A 174 -17.18 11.83 -33.89
CA GLU A 174 -18.58 11.93 -33.50
C GLU A 174 -19.00 10.98 -32.37
N LYS A 175 -18.12 10.05 -31.94
CA LYS A 175 -18.39 9.08 -30.87
C LYS A 175 -17.94 9.52 -29.49
N ILE A 176 -17.40 10.74 -29.35
CA ILE A 176 -17.01 11.29 -28.07
C ILE A 176 -17.56 12.70 -27.90
N ASP A 177 -18.22 12.95 -26.77
CA ASP A 177 -18.85 14.25 -26.49
C ASP A 177 -18.43 14.78 -25.11
N LEU A 178 -18.11 16.08 -25.05
CA LEU A 178 -18.02 16.83 -23.80
C LEU A 178 -19.28 17.67 -23.62
N VAL A 179 -19.97 17.46 -22.50
CA VAL A 179 -21.14 18.24 -22.10
C VAL A 179 -20.82 18.98 -20.80
N ILE A 180 -20.99 20.29 -20.82
CA ILE A 180 -20.78 21.15 -19.64
C ILE A 180 -22.15 21.48 -19.06
N SER A 181 -22.40 21.03 -17.83
CA SER A 181 -23.61 21.37 -17.08
C SER A 181 -23.33 22.58 -16.19
N GLY A 182 -24.12 23.65 -16.34
CA GLY A 182 -23.82 24.94 -15.72
C GLY A 182 -22.72 25.70 -16.48
N LYS A 183 -22.18 26.77 -15.88
CA LYS A 183 -21.20 27.64 -16.55
C LYS A 183 -19.77 27.09 -16.45
N HIS A 184 -19.47 26.40 -15.37
CA HIS A 184 -18.17 25.91 -14.95
C HIS A 184 -18.21 24.43 -14.51
N GLY A 185 -19.20 23.66 -14.97
CA GLY A 185 -19.38 22.25 -14.59
C GLY A 185 -20.01 22.04 -13.21
N GLU A 186 -20.71 23.05 -12.68
CA GLU A 186 -21.39 23.03 -11.37
C GLU A 186 -22.87 22.65 -11.44
N GLY A 187 -23.41 22.46 -12.65
CA GLY A 187 -24.81 22.12 -12.86
C GLY A 187 -25.16 20.69 -12.44
N ASN A 188 -26.44 20.34 -12.56
CA ASN A 188 -26.93 19.00 -12.24
C ASN A 188 -26.46 17.97 -13.29
N PRO A 189 -26.23 16.71 -12.89
CA PRO A 189 -25.93 15.63 -13.82
C PRO A 189 -27.15 15.27 -14.68
N ALA A 190 -26.90 14.50 -15.74
CA ALA A 190 -27.89 14.00 -16.70
C ALA A 190 -28.69 15.13 -17.39
N THR A 191 -27.97 16.13 -17.90
CA THR A 191 -28.55 17.15 -18.79
C THR A 191 -29.15 16.52 -20.04
N ASP A 192 -30.15 17.19 -20.62
CA ASP A 192 -30.81 16.73 -21.85
C ASP A 192 -29.80 16.47 -22.99
N LYS A 193 -28.77 17.32 -23.09
CA LYS A 193 -27.67 17.15 -24.06
C LYS A 193 -26.83 15.89 -23.81
N SER A 194 -26.48 15.59 -22.55
CA SER A 194 -25.67 14.39 -22.24
C SER A 194 -26.47 13.11 -22.43
N VAL A 195 -27.76 13.13 -22.06
CA VAL A 195 -28.68 12.01 -22.30
C VAL A 195 -28.87 11.78 -23.80
N ARG A 196 -29.06 12.85 -24.61
CA ARG A 196 -29.17 12.73 -26.07
C ARG A 196 -27.92 12.08 -26.69
N SER A 197 -26.73 12.51 -26.31
CA SER A 197 -25.46 11.93 -26.78
C SER A 197 -25.36 10.43 -26.45
N PHE A 198 -25.69 10.07 -25.21
CA PHE A 198 -25.70 8.67 -24.77
C PHE A 198 -26.71 7.81 -25.55
N LEU A 199 -27.95 8.29 -25.73
CA LEU A 199 -29.01 7.59 -26.46
C LEU A 199 -28.67 7.42 -27.95
N THR A 200 -27.94 8.38 -28.54
CA THR A 200 -27.40 8.28 -29.90
C THR A 200 -26.45 7.09 -30.03
N GLY A 201 -25.59 6.86 -29.04
CA GLY A 201 -24.73 5.68 -28.97
C GLY A 201 -25.50 4.35 -28.91
N LEU A 202 -26.68 4.36 -28.28
CA LEU A 202 -27.60 3.23 -28.23
C LEU A 202 -28.51 3.10 -29.45
N LYS A 203 -28.34 3.96 -30.47
CA LYS A 203 -29.18 3.97 -31.69
C LYS A 203 -30.67 4.15 -31.38
N ILE A 204 -30.99 4.84 -30.29
CA ILE A 204 -32.38 5.17 -29.93
C ILE A 204 -32.78 6.42 -30.75
N PRO A 205 -33.85 6.37 -31.57
CA PRO A 205 -34.29 7.52 -32.35
C PRO A 205 -34.69 8.69 -31.45
N MET A 206 -34.26 9.90 -31.80
CA MET A 206 -34.61 11.14 -31.10
C MET A 206 -35.71 11.90 -31.84
N ASP A 207 -36.54 12.64 -31.13
CA ASP A 207 -37.51 13.55 -31.75
C ASP A 207 -36.76 14.70 -32.44
N ALA A 208 -37.21 15.10 -33.64
CA ALA A 208 -36.58 16.17 -34.41
C ALA A 208 -36.68 17.54 -33.72
N ASP A 209 -37.77 17.76 -32.98
CA ASP A 209 -38.12 19.05 -32.35
C ASP A 209 -37.92 19.07 -30.82
N SER A 210 -37.37 18.02 -30.22
CA SER A 210 -37.13 17.96 -28.77
C SER A 210 -35.89 17.16 -28.38
N ASP A 211 -35.40 17.33 -27.14
CA ASP A 211 -34.33 16.49 -26.56
C ASP A 211 -34.84 15.13 -26.03
N LYS A 212 -36.08 14.75 -26.33
CA LYS A 212 -36.66 13.48 -25.90
C LYS A 212 -36.48 12.38 -26.98
N PRO A 213 -36.32 11.11 -26.58
CA PRO A 213 -36.36 10.00 -27.52
C PRO A 213 -37.76 9.80 -28.09
N GLN A 214 -37.86 9.36 -29.34
CA GLN A 214 -39.14 9.01 -29.98
C GLN A 214 -39.85 7.94 -29.16
N GLY A 215 -41.13 8.17 -28.86
CA GLY A 215 -41.91 7.24 -28.04
C GLY A 215 -41.54 7.25 -26.56
N ALA A 216 -40.83 8.28 -26.08
CA ALA A 216 -40.67 8.53 -24.65
C ALA A 216 -42.04 8.55 -23.97
N ILE A 217 -42.35 7.48 -23.23
CA ILE A 217 -43.50 7.48 -22.35
C ILE A 217 -43.16 8.48 -21.24
N GLU A 218 -43.95 9.55 -21.10
CA GLU A 218 -43.94 10.33 -19.87
C GLU A 218 -44.35 9.39 -18.74
N ASN A 219 -43.35 8.76 -18.13
CA ASN A 219 -43.58 7.91 -17.00
C ASN A 219 -44.03 8.81 -15.86
N SER A 220 -45.35 8.93 -15.75
CA SER A 220 -46.11 9.18 -14.53
C SER A 220 -45.96 8.04 -13.52
N LEU A 221 -44.78 7.38 -13.49
CA LEU A 221 -44.20 6.93 -12.25
C LEU A 221 -44.02 8.21 -11.42
N HIS A 222 -45.13 8.66 -10.82
CA HIS A 222 -45.13 9.38 -9.57
C HIS A 222 -43.96 8.77 -8.80
N ARG A 223 -42.92 9.56 -8.59
CA ARG A 223 -41.82 9.25 -7.69
C ARG A 223 -42.48 8.88 -6.38
N LYS A 224 -42.84 7.63 -6.25
CA LYS A 224 -43.27 7.04 -5.01
C LYS A 224 -41.98 7.16 -4.24
N LYS A 225 -41.92 8.15 -3.34
CA LYS A 225 -40.84 8.49 -2.39
C LYS A 225 -40.40 7.28 -1.54
N THR A 226 -40.79 6.07 -1.91
CA THR A 226 -40.75 4.83 -1.16
C THR A 226 -39.34 4.32 -0.93
N TYR A 227 -38.36 4.70 -1.75
CA TYR A 227 -36.99 4.20 -1.60
C TYR A 227 -35.94 5.32 -1.64
N GLY A 228 -36.04 6.26 -0.70
CA GLY A 228 -34.89 7.12 -0.36
C GLY A 228 -33.72 6.28 0.18
N GLN A 229 -32.53 6.89 0.32
CA GLN A 229 -31.37 6.23 0.96
C GLN A 229 -31.67 5.68 2.37
N THR A 230 -32.71 6.22 3.01
CA THR A 230 -33.21 5.83 4.33
C THR A 230 -34.22 4.68 4.31
N SER A 231 -34.61 4.16 3.13
CA SER A 231 -35.50 3.01 3.07
C SER A 231 -34.79 1.73 3.51
N GLY A 232 -35.50 0.90 4.28
CA GLY A 232 -34.95 -0.37 4.77
C GLY A 232 -34.40 -1.26 3.65
N TRP A 233 -35.07 -1.29 2.49
CA TRP A 233 -34.59 -2.07 1.34
C TRP A 233 -33.22 -1.63 0.82
N VAL A 234 -32.96 -0.32 0.70
CA VAL A 234 -31.64 0.20 0.25
C VAL A 234 -30.56 -0.17 1.26
N GLN A 235 -30.85 0.02 2.56
CA GLN A 235 -29.92 -0.30 3.65
C GLN A 235 -29.65 -1.81 3.72
N ASP A 236 -30.67 -2.64 3.59
CA ASP A 236 -30.54 -4.11 3.58
C ASP A 236 -29.78 -4.61 2.35
N ARG A 237 -30.00 -4.00 1.17
CA ARG A 237 -29.22 -4.31 -0.03
C ARG A 237 -27.75 -3.93 0.16
N GLN A 238 -27.47 -2.72 0.65
CA GLN A 238 -26.11 -2.27 0.91
C GLN A 238 -25.42 -3.18 1.94
N ARG A 239 -26.12 -3.54 3.02
CA ARG A 239 -25.62 -4.46 4.04
C ARG A 239 -25.27 -5.83 3.45
N ARG A 240 -26.15 -6.42 2.63
CA ARG A 240 -25.86 -7.71 1.97
C ARG A 240 -24.65 -7.62 1.05
N GLN A 241 -24.55 -6.59 0.22
CA GLN A 241 -23.40 -6.39 -0.67
C GLN A 241 -22.09 -6.19 0.10
N PHE A 242 -22.12 -5.43 1.19
CA PHE A 242 -20.95 -5.26 2.05
C PHE A 242 -20.53 -6.58 2.69
N LEU A 243 -21.47 -7.31 3.29
CA LEU A 243 -21.18 -8.59 3.96
C LEU A 243 -20.66 -9.65 2.98
N GLU A 244 -21.20 -9.70 1.77
CA GLU A 244 -20.74 -10.57 0.69
C GLU A 244 -19.27 -10.28 0.33
N LEU A 245 -18.90 -9.01 0.09
CA LEU A 245 -17.52 -8.63 -0.24
C LEU A 245 -16.57 -8.86 0.93
N GLN A 246 -17.03 -8.60 2.15
CA GLN A 246 -16.26 -8.84 3.36
C GLN A 246 -15.97 -10.33 3.53
N GLU A 247 -16.99 -11.19 3.42
CA GLU A 247 -16.83 -12.64 3.51
C GLU A 247 -15.89 -13.16 2.42
N HIS A 248 -16.01 -12.65 1.19
CA HIS A 248 -15.09 -12.99 0.12
C HIS A 248 -13.63 -12.62 0.44
N ALA A 249 -13.37 -11.41 0.97
CA ALA A 249 -12.01 -11.02 1.39
C ALA A 249 -11.47 -11.92 2.52
N GLN A 250 -12.31 -12.28 3.50
CA GLN A 250 -11.91 -13.18 4.58
C GLN A 250 -11.60 -14.61 4.07
N GLN A 251 -12.37 -15.12 3.10
CA GLN A 251 -12.09 -16.41 2.48
C GLN A 251 -10.80 -16.39 1.65
N LEU A 252 -10.54 -15.30 0.92
CA LEU A 252 -9.29 -15.11 0.20
C LEU A 252 -8.09 -15.10 1.16
N MET A 253 -8.16 -14.36 2.27
CA MET A 253 -7.13 -14.38 3.31
C MET A 253 -6.86 -15.80 3.82
N GLN A 254 -7.90 -16.57 4.15
CA GLN A 254 -7.75 -17.94 4.63
C GLN A 254 -7.10 -18.87 3.61
N ARG A 255 -7.24 -18.60 2.31
CA ARG A 255 -6.70 -19.43 1.22
C ARG A 255 -5.39 -18.90 0.66
N SER A 256 -4.98 -17.69 1.00
CA SER A 256 -3.85 -17.02 0.34
C SER A 256 -2.53 -17.77 0.56
N PHE A 257 -2.39 -18.50 1.67
CA PHE A 257 -1.21 -19.32 1.94
C PHE A 257 -1.06 -20.49 0.96
N HIS A 258 -2.15 -21.04 0.40
CA HIS A 258 -2.06 -22.08 -0.63
C HIS A 258 -1.41 -21.55 -1.91
N VAL A 259 -1.71 -20.30 -2.29
CA VAL A 259 -1.07 -19.64 -3.43
C VAL A 259 0.42 -19.48 -3.17
N ARG A 260 0.80 -19.00 -1.97
CA ARG A 260 2.22 -18.90 -1.59
C ARG A 260 2.90 -20.26 -1.56
N ASP A 261 2.29 -21.28 -0.98
CA ASP A 261 2.90 -22.62 -0.91
C ASP A 261 3.10 -23.23 -2.31
N GLN A 262 2.23 -22.92 -3.29
CA GLN A 262 2.43 -23.32 -4.69
C GLN A 262 3.58 -22.55 -5.36
N SER A 263 3.67 -21.24 -5.12
CA SER A 263 4.72 -20.40 -5.72
C SER A 263 6.10 -20.62 -5.07
N TRP A 264 6.16 -20.88 -3.76
CA TRP A 264 7.41 -21.02 -2.97
C TRP A 264 7.94 -22.45 -2.89
N GLN A 265 7.73 -23.24 -3.95
CA GLN A 265 8.36 -24.56 -4.16
C GLN A 265 9.83 -24.41 -4.59
N VAL A 266 10.63 -23.83 -3.71
CA VAL A 266 12.02 -23.46 -3.98
C VAL A 266 13.02 -24.58 -3.68
N ASP A 267 14.11 -24.66 -4.44
CA ASP A 267 15.19 -25.63 -4.23
C ASP A 267 16.00 -25.27 -2.98
N ARG A 268 16.02 -26.21 -2.02
CA ARG A 268 16.76 -26.12 -0.76
C ARG A 268 17.84 -27.19 -0.64
N SER A 269 18.20 -27.86 -1.74
CA SER A 269 19.22 -28.91 -1.80
C SER A 269 20.61 -28.41 -1.40
N SER A 270 20.90 -27.13 -1.66
CA SER A 270 22.15 -26.47 -1.30
C SER A 270 21.94 -24.96 -1.14
N LEU A 271 22.89 -24.29 -0.49
CA LEU A 271 22.90 -22.82 -0.40
C LEU A 271 23.05 -22.15 -1.76
N GLU A 272 23.79 -22.76 -2.68
CA GLU A 272 23.99 -22.23 -4.03
C GLU A 272 22.69 -22.24 -4.83
N ALA A 273 22.00 -23.38 -4.84
CA ALA A 273 20.71 -23.53 -5.52
C ALA A 273 19.69 -22.52 -4.97
N TRP A 274 19.58 -22.43 -3.64
CA TRP A 274 18.70 -21.46 -2.99
C TRP A 274 19.07 -20.02 -3.32
N ASN A 275 20.35 -19.64 -3.28
CA ASN A 275 20.76 -18.25 -3.53
C ASN A 275 20.40 -17.79 -4.95
N LYS A 276 20.46 -18.70 -5.93
CA LYS A 276 20.02 -18.41 -7.30
C LYS A 276 18.54 -18.06 -7.34
N GLU A 277 17.69 -18.88 -6.72
CA GLU A 277 16.24 -18.61 -6.65
C GLU A 277 15.90 -17.39 -5.80
N ALA A 278 16.54 -17.23 -4.64
CA ALA A 278 16.34 -16.10 -3.74
C ALA A 278 16.62 -14.76 -4.44
N THR A 279 17.58 -14.72 -5.36
CA THR A 279 17.87 -13.53 -6.16
C THR A 279 16.68 -13.15 -7.04
N GLN A 280 16.08 -14.12 -7.72
CA GLN A 280 14.88 -13.87 -8.52
C GLN A 280 13.69 -13.46 -7.65
N TRP A 281 13.48 -14.13 -6.52
CA TRP A 281 12.41 -13.78 -5.59
C TRP A 281 12.59 -12.38 -4.98
N ARG A 282 13.82 -11.96 -4.68
CA ARG A 282 14.08 -10.57 -4.24
C ARG A 282 13.66 -9.57 -5.31
N VAL A 283 13.97 -9.83 -6.58
CA VAL A 283 13.53 -8.97 -7.70
C VAL A 283 12.00 -8.94 -7.76
N THR A 284 11.35 -10.10 -7.79
CA THR A 284 9.89 -10.19 -7.86
C THR A 284 9.20 -9.47 -6.70
N VAL A 285 9.62 -9.70 -5.45
CA VAL A 285 9.00 -9.03 -4.29
C VAL A 285 9.30 -7.53 -4.29
N HIS A 286 10.52 -7.12 -4.62
CA HIS A 286 10.90 -5.70 -4.65
C HIS A 286 10.12 -4.94 -5.73
N GLU A 287 10.02 -5.48 -6.95
CA GLU A 287 9.42 -4.78 -8.08
C GLU A 287 7.88 -4.87 -8.09
N GLU A 288 7.30 -5.99 -7.68
CA GLU A 288 5.84 -6.20 -7.77
C GLU A 288 5.06 -5.81 -6.51
N VAL A 289 5.70 -5.84 -5.34
CA VAL A 289 5.01 -5.60 -4.05
C VAL A 289 5.46 -4.30 -3.41
N ILE A 290 6.78 -4.10 -3.28
CA ILE A 290 7.31 -2.90 -2.61
C ILE A 290 7.35 -1.71 -3.57
N GLY A 291 7.71 -1.96 -4.83
CA GLY A 291 8.06 -0.95 -5.82
C GLY A 291 9.51 -0.52 -5.71
N LYS A 292 10.20 -0.46 -6.86
CA LYS A 292 11.62 -0.09 -6.94
C LYS A 292 11.78 1.28 -7.59
N ILE A 293 12.54 2.15 -6.93
CA ILE A 293 12.91 3.45 -7.50
C ILE A 293 13.99 3.24 -8.57
N ALA A 294 13.78 3.82 -9.75
CA ALA A 294 14.70 3.71 -10.88
C ALA A 294 15.91 4.67 -10.79
N ASP A 295 15.77 5.77 -10.05
CA ASP A 295 16.82 6.78 -9.91
C ASP A 295 18.09 6.20 -9.26
N PRO A 296 19.28 6.48 -9.82
CA PRO A 296 20.53 6.04 -9.24
C PRO A 296 20.84 6.82 -7.94
N LEU A 297 21.53 6.15 -7.01
CA LEU A 297 22.01 6.78 -5.78
C LEU A 297 23.03 7.89 -6.06
N LEU A 298 22.81 9.06 -5.47
CA LEU A 298 23.70 10.22 -5.50
C LEU A 298 24.98 9.97 -4.68
N ILE A 299 25.96 10.86 -4.86
CA ILE A 299 27.10 10.98 -3.94
C ILE A 299 26.55 11.37 -2.56
N PRO A 300 26.97 10.73 -1.45
CA PRO A 300 26.33 10.91 -0.15
C PRO A 300 26.39 12.32 0.45
N ASN A 301 27.36 13.15 0.07
CA ASN A 301 27.56 14.51 0.58
C ASN A 301 27.26 14.65 2.09
N PRO A 302 27.99 13.92 2.95
CA PRO A 302 27.61 13.78 4.34
C PRO A 302 27.67 15.12 5.08
N ARG A 303 26.54 15.50 5.66
CA ARG A 303 26.42 16.66 6.56
C ARG A 303 26.37 16.13 7.98
N THR A 304 27.27 16.61 8.84
CA THR A 304 27.43 16.08 10.20
C THR A 304 27.42 17.18 11.26
N LYS A 305 26.84 16.89 12.42
CA LYS A 305 26.84 17.78 13.59
C LYS A 305 27.00 16.94 14.86
N LYS A 306 27.96 17.27 15.72
CA LYS A 306 28.06 16.66 17.05
C LYS A 306 26.79 16.98 17.84
N LEU A 307 26.10 15.94 18.31
CA LEU A 307 24.84 16.06 19.05
C LEU A 307 25.13 16.10 20.56
N LEU A 308 25.84 15.09 21.06
CA LEU A 308 26.22 14.97 22.46
C LEU A 308 27.50 14.13 22.63
N ALA A 309 28.07 14.18 23.83
CA ALA A 309 29.10 13.25 24.27
C ALA A 309 28.79 12.75 25.67
N THR A 310 29.08 11.49 25.92
CA THR A 310 29.00 10.82 27.23
C THR A 310 30.36 10.22 27.54
N ASP A 311 30.52 9.58 28.71
CA ASP A 311 31.74 8.84 29.03
C ASP A 311 31.95 7.63 28.08
N ALA A 312 30.86 7.01 27.62
CA ALA A 312 30.90 5.79 26.81
C ALA A 312 31.06 6.05 25.30
N PHE A 313 30.40 7.08 24.77
CA PHE A 313 30.35 7.35 23.33
C PHE A 313 30.10 8.83 23.01
N THR A 314 30.41 9.19 21.76
CA THR A 314 30.06 10.47 21.15
C THR A 314 29.03 10.26 20.04
N ALA A 315 27.97 11.07 20.02
CA ALA A 315 26.90 10.98 19.05
C ALA A 315 26.95 12.14 18.03
N TYR A 316 26.75 11.81 16.76
CA TYR A 316 26.74 12.75 15.65
C TYR A 316 25.45 12.61 14.86
N GLN A 317 24.73 13.71 14.67
CA GLN A 317 23.63 13.77 13.70
C GLN A 317 24.21 13.80 12.29
N ILE A 318 23.64 13.00 11.39
CA ILE A 318 24.08 12.82 10.01
C ILE A 318 22.89 13.07 9.07
N ALA A 319 23.14 13.70 7.93
CA ALA A 319 22.24 13.71 6.78
C ALA A 319 23.03 13.41 5.49
N LEU A 320 22.48 12.56 4.62
CA LEU A 320 23.07 12.16 3.35
C LEU A 320 22.09 12.43 2.20
N ASP A 321 22.62 12.77 1.03
CA ASP A 321 21.84 12.78 -0.22
C ASP A 321 21.64 11.33 -0.70
N VAL A 322 20.43 11.01 -1.19
CA VAL A 322 20.04 9.64 -1.59
C VAL A 322 19.74 9.58 -3.08
N ILE A 323 18.65 10.19 -3.51
CA ILE A 323 18.21 10.36 -4.92
C ILE A 323 17.73 11.81 -5.07
N PRO A 324 17.43 12.33 -6.28
CA PRO A 324 16.97 13.70 -6.44
C PRO A 324 15.84 14.06 -5.46
N ASN A 325 16.05 15.14 -4.69
CA ASN A 325 15.11 15.65 -3.68
C ASN A 325 14.81 14.74 -2.47
N VAL A 326 15.55 13.64 -2.28
CA VAL A 326 15.39 12.74 -1.12
C VAL A 326 16.70 12.63 -0.36
N ILE A 327 16.59 12.74 0.97
CA ILE A 327 17.70 12.57 1.91
C ILE A 327 17.43 11.40 2.86
N THR A 328 18.47 10.88 3.48
CA THR A 328 18.39 10.04 4.68
C THR A 328 19.10 10.75 5.83
N GLY A 329 18.68 10.50 7.07
CA GLY A 329 19.27 11.11 8.24
C GLY A 329 19.16 10.22 9.47
N GLY A 330 19.94 10.53 10.50
CA GLY A 330 19.95 9.75 11.73
C GLY A 330 21.08 10.18 12.67
N VAL A 331 21.38 9.35 13.67
CA VAL A 331 22.44 9.61 14.65
C VAL A 331 23.45 8.46 14.64
N LEU A 332 24.72 8.77 14.41
CA LEU A 332 25.85 7.85 14.53
C LEU A 332 26.47 7.96 15.92
N LEU A 333 26.47 6.87 16.68
CA LEU A 333 27.11 6.74 17.99
C LEU A 333 28.45 6.01 17.81
N ILE A 334 29.53 6.67 18.21
CA ILE A 334 30.90 6.16 18.12
C ILE A 334 31.43 5.94 19.55
N PRO A 335 31.83 4.71 19.92
CA PRO A 335 32.44 4.43 21.22
C PRO A 335 33.69 5.27 21.43
N ASN A 336 33.86 5.86 22.62
CA ASN A 336 35.02 6.71 22.92
C ASN A 336 36.34 5.92 23.04
N ASP A 337 36.26 4.60 23.18
CA ASP A 337 37.41 3.71 23.29
C ASP A 337 37.88 3.14 21.93
N LEU A 338 37.33 3.64 20.82
CA LEU A 338 37.72 3.26 19.46
C LEU A 338 39.19 3.64 19.22
N LYS A 339 40.04 2.64 18.94
CA LYS A 339 41.48 2.83 18.74
C LYS A 339 41.78 3.26 17.30
N SER A 340 42.90 3.97 17.12
CA SER A 340 43.39 4.30 15.78
C SER A 340 43.63 3.02 14.96
N GLY A 341 43.12 3.00 13.73
CA GLY A 341 43.18 1.84 12.83
C GLY A 341 42.22 0.69 13.15
N GLU A 342 41.46 0.76 14.24
CA GLU A 342 40.46 -0.26 14.60
C GLU A 342 39.22 -0.15 13.70
N ARG A 343 38.73 -1.31 13.22
CA ARG A 343 37.45 -1.41 12.51
C ARG A 343 36.45 -2.19 13.34
N ARG A 344 35.29 -1.60 13.59
CA ARG A 344 34.24 -2.21 14.41
C ARG A 344 33.00 -2.57 13.60
N PRO A 345 32.29 -3.63 14.00
CA PRO A 345 30.96 -3.92 13.48
C PRO A 345 29.97 -2.81 13.86
N VAL A 346 28.96 -2.66 13.01
CA VAL A 346 27.89 -1.67 13.19
C VAL A 346 26.58 -2.37 13.50
N VAL A 347 25.78 -1.82 14.42
CA VAL A 347 24.37 -2.19 14.58
C VAL A 347 23.49 -0.99 14.25
N VAL A 348 22.68 -1.12 13.20
CA VAL A 348 21.65 -0.15 12.87
C VAL A 348 20.45 -0.38 13.78
N CYS A 349 20.10 0.63 14.58
CA CYS A 349 19.08 0.57 15.62
C CYS A 349 17.84 1.39 15.22
N GLN A 350 16.78 0.73 14.78
CA GLN A 350 15.59 1.38 14.24
C GLN A 350 14.49 1.56 15.29
N HIS A 351 14.00 2.80 15.43
CA HIS A 351 12.84 3.13 16.25
C HIS A 351 11.52 2.64 15.62
N GLY A 352 10.40 2.77 16.34
CA GLY A 352 9.04 2.47 15.88
C GLY A 352 8.26 3.71 15.44
N LEU A 353 6.98 3.49 15.10
CA LEU A 353 6.03 4.50 14.61
C LEU A 353 6.01 5.75 15.49
N GLU A 354 6.04 6.94 14.88
CA GLU A 354 6.11 8.25 15.55
C GLU A 354 7.36 8.48 16.43
N GLY A 355 8.27 7.51 16.55
CA GLY A 355 9.53 7.65 17.27
C GLY A 355 10.57 8.48 16.51
N THR A 356 11.71 8.65 17.17
CA THR A 356 12.88 9.34 16.64
C THR A 356 14.15 8.51 16.84
N SER A 357 15.23 8.87 16.13
CA SER A 357 16.55 8.27 16.36
C SER A 357 16.99 8.37 17.83
N GLU A 358 16.71 9.50 18.48
CA GLU A 358 17.06 9.79 19.88
C GLU A 358 16.40 8.84 20.87
N ASP A 359 15.16 8.41 20.60
CA ASP A 359 14.43 7.50 21.48
C ASP A 359 15.15 6.16 21.68
N THR A 360 15.97 5.74 20.71
CA THR A 360 16.71 4.46 20.76
C THR A 360 17.87 4.46 21.75
N PHE A 361 18.40 5.64 22.09
CA PHE A 361 19.52 5.81 23.03
C PHE A 361 19.18 6.73 24.22
N SER A 362 17.98 7.32 24.26
CA SER A 362 17.51 8.09 25.40
C SER A 362 17.19 7.18 26.60
N ARG A 363 17.50 7.70 27.79
CA ARG A 363 17.10 7.12 29.09
C ARG A 363 15.86 7.79 29.69
N ASP A 364 15.23 8.71 28.96
CA ASP A 364 13.98 9.33 29.40
C ASP A 364 12.88 8.27 29.55
N PRO A 365 12.08 8.29 30.63
CA PRO A 365 11.14 7.21 30.95
C PRO A 365 10.19 6.83 29.81
N ALA A 366 9.73 7.82 29.03
CA ALA A 366 8.77 7.62 27.95
C ALA A 366 9.33 6.80 26.78
N SER A 367 10.61 6.98 26.45
CA SER A 367 11.31 6.26 25.38
C SER A 367 11.96 4.99 25.93
N TYR A 368 12.56 5.08 27.12
CA TYR A 368 13.24 3.98 27.79
C TYR A 368 12.31 2.79 28.08
N ARG A 369 11.01 3.04 28.34
CA ARG A 369 10.04 1.95 28.54
C ARG A 369 9.94 0.99 27.34
N PHE A 370 10.18 1.48 26.13
CA PHE A 370 10.11 0.69 24.89
C PHE A 370 11.50 0.26 24.41
N TYR A 371 12.47 1.17 24.40
CA TYR A 371 13.75 0.92 23.74
C TYR A 371 14.85 0.48 24.69
N LYS A 372 14.69 0.71 26.01
CA LYS A 372 15.71 0.41 27.03
C LYS A 372 17.09 1.00 26.70
N ALA A 373 17.12 2.12 25.96
CA ALA A 373 18.33 2.73 25.42
C ALA A 373 19.23 1.74 24.64
N PHE A 374 18.65 0.76 23.93
CA PHE A 374 19.40 -0.35 23.34
C PHE A 374 20.53 0.09 22.39
N ALA A 375 20.39 1.23 21.71
CA ALA A 375 21.46 1.81 20.90
C ALA A 375 22.66 2.25 21.76
N ALA A 376 22.41 2.90 22.91
CA ALA A 376 23.46 3.28 23.86
C ALA A 376 24.10 2.06 24.53
N GLU A 377 23.30 1.03 24.86
CA GLU A 377 23.80 -0.21 25.47
C GLU A 377 24.69 -1.00 24.50
N LEU A 378 24.29 -1.12 23.23
CA LEU A 378 25.12 -1.74 22.20
C LEU A 378 26.40 -0.93 21.94
N CYS A 379 26.31 0.40 21.90
CA CYS A 379 27.50 1.23 21.76
C CYS A 379 28.46 1.05 22.93
N SER A 380 27.94 0.97 24.16
CA SER A 380 28.72 0.69 25.38
C SER A 380 29.37 -0.72 25.38
N ARG A 381 28.83 -1.66 24.60
CA ARG A 381 29.40 -3.01 24.38
C ARG A 381 30.46 -3.03 23.27
N GLY A 382 30.77 -1.87 22.70
CA GLY A 382 31.84 -1.67 21.73
C GLY A 382 31.38 -1.63 20.29
N PHE A 383 30.09 -1.82 19.97
CA PHE A 383 29.60 -1.64 18.61
C PHE A 383 29.59 -0.16 18.21
N ILE A 384 29.83 0.13 16.93
CA ILE A 384 29.37 1.40 16.36
C ILE A 384 27.86 1.27 16.14
N VAL A 385 27.09 2.31 16.44
CA VAL A 385 25.64 2.27 16.26
C VAL A 385 25.19 3.39 15.35
N TYR A 386 24.31 3.07 14.40
CA TYR A 386 23.62 4.08 13.60
C TYR A 386 22.12 3.97 13.86
N ALA A 387 21.52 5.03 14.40
CA ALA A 387 20.10 5.14 14.61
C ALA A 387 19.48 6.00 13.49
N PRO A 388 18.97 5.41 12.39
CA PRO A 388 18.29 6.15 11.31
C PRO A 388 17.02 6.85 11.81
N GLN A 389 16.62 7.90 11.09
CA GLN A 389 15.31 8.55 11.19
C GLN A 389 14.49 8.20 9.94
N ASN A 390 13.57 7.24 10.07
CA ASN A 390 12.69 6.89 8.97
C ASN A 390 11.46 7.80 8.91
N PRO A 391 10.85 7.99 7.72
CA PRO A 391 9.75 8.93 7.49
C PRO A 391 8.40 8.35 7.93
N TYR A 392 8.24 8.02 9.21
CA TYR A 392 6.96 7.58 9.78
C TYR A 392 6.54 8.37 11.03
N ARG A 393 6.75 9.69 10.96
CA ARG A 393 6.39 10.66 12.00
C ARG A 393 5.53 11.78 11.41
N GLY A 394 4.59 12.29 12.20
CA GLY A 394 3.72 13.39 11.79
C GLY A 394 2.31 12.95 11.38
N LYS A 395 1.87 11.77 11.84
CA LYS A 395 0.55 11.20 11.57
C LYS A 395 0.26 11.17 10.06
N ASP A 396 -0.81 11.81 9.61
CA ASP A 396 -1.20 11.79 8.20
C ASP A 396 -0.17 12.43 7.26
N GLN A 397 0.73 13.28 7.78
CA GLN A 397 1.77 13.92 6.98
C GLN A 397 2.66 12.89 6.28
N PHE A 398 3.10 11.85 7.00
CA PHE A 398 3.92 10.81 6.40
C PHE A 398 3.07 9.74 5.69
N ARG A 399 1.90 9.39 6.24
CA ARG A 399 1.04 8.34 5.66
C ARG A 399 0.56 8.70 4.26
N THR A 400 0.45 9.99 3.96
CA THR A 400 0.13 10.49 2.62
C THR A 400 1.19 10.12 1.58
N ILE A 401 2.44 9.89 1.98
CA ILE A 401 3.52 9.41 1.08
C ILE A 401 3.11 8.08 0.45
N GLN A 402 2.57 7.13 1.23
CA GLN A 402 2.08 5.85 0.70
C GLN A 402 1.01 6.06 -0.40
N ARG A 403 0.10 7.02 -0.19
CA ARG A 403 -0.98 7.30 -1.14
C ARG A 403 -0.49 7.96 -2.41
N MET A 404 0.54 8.78 -2.33
CA MET A 404 1.21 9.33 -3.52
C MET A 404 1.99 8.23 -4.26
N ALA A 405 2.60 7.31 -3.53
CA ALA A 405 3.46 6.28 -4.08
C ALA A 405 2.69 5.16 -4.80
N ASN A 406 1.59 4.67 -4.22
CA ASN A 406 0.87 3.50 -4.71
C ASN A 406 0.46 3.58 -6.21
N PRO A 407 -0.11 4.70 -6.72
CA PRO A 407 -0.46 4.81 -8.13
C PRO A 407 0.75 4.78 -9.06
N LEU A 408 1.96 5.03 -8.55
CA LEU A 408 3.22 4.97 -9.28
C LEU A 408 3.93 3.61 -9.12
N LYS A 409 3.24 2.58 -8.61
CA LYS A 409 3.82 1.27 -8.28
C LYS A 409 4.96 1.37 -7.26
N LEU A 410 4.85 2.32 -6.33
CA LEU A 410 5.81 2.54 -5.25
C LEU A 410 5.11 2.48 -3.89
N SER A 411 5.88 2.26 -2.84
CA SER A 411 5.42 2.34 -1.45
C SER A 411 6.33 3.26 -0.62
N LEU A 412 5.93 3.55 0.61
CA LEU A 412 6.80 4.19 1.61
C LEU A 412 8.12 3.43 1.76
N PHE A 413 8.10 2.10 1.64
CA PHE A 413 9.29 1.28 1.74
C PHE A 413 10.22 1.37 0.52
N SER A 414 9.74 1.78 -0.65
CA SER A 414 10.61 2.07 -1.80
C SER A 414 11.64 3.15 -1.46
N PHE A 415 11.18 4.23 -0.82
CA PHE A 415 12.05 5.33 -0.40
C PHE A 415 12.96 4.91 0.76
N ILE A 416 12.42 4.17 1.73
CA ILE A 416 13.19 3.68 2.88
C ILE A 416 14.30 2.72 2.42
N ILE A 417 14.05 1.83 1.45
CA ILE A 417 15.08 0.95 0.89
C ILE A 417 16.22 1.79 0.29
N ALA A 418 15.92 2.76 -0.58
CA ALA A 418 16.94 3.64 -1.17
C ALA A 418 17.73 4.41 -0.09
N GLN A 419 17.06 4.91 0.94
CA GLN A 419 17.70 5.57 2.09
C GLN A 419 18.69 4.63 2.79
N HIS A 420 18.30 3.37 3.02
CA HIS A 420 19.14 2.37 3.68
C HIS A 420 20.28 1.85 2.79
N GLU A 421 20.09 1.72 1.47
CA GLU A 421 21.18 1.43 0.53
C GLU A 421 22.26 2.50 0.61
N GLN A 422 21.85 3.78 0.60
CA GLN A 422 22.77 4.90 0.73
C GLN A 422 23.45 4.93 2.11
N THR A 423 22.71 4.69 3.19
CA THR A 423 23.25 4.58 4.54
C THR A 423 24.34 3.51 4.61
N VAL A 424 24.07 2.29 4.13
CA VAL A 424 25.03 1.18 4.21
C VAL A 424 26.24 1.43 3.30
N ARG A 425 26.03 1.99 2.11
CA ARG A 425 27.12 2.41 1.21
C ARG A 425 28.05 3.44 1.87
N TRP A 426 27.47 4.45 2.52
CA TRP A 426 28.26 5.47 3.22
C TRP A 426 28.95 4.92 4.46
N LEU A 427 28.26 4.18 5.33
CA LEU A 427 28.86 3.56 6.51
C LEU A 427 30.02 2.65 6.12
N GLY A 428 29.85 1.82 5.09
CA GLY A 428 30.91 0.94 4.58
C GLY A 428 32.12 1.65 3.97
N SER A 429 32.03 2.96 3.69
CA SER A 429 33.17 3.78 3.24
C SER A 429 33.99 4.38 4.38
N LEU A 430 33.47 4.38 5.61
CA LEU A 430 34.18 4.96 6.76
C LEU A 430 35.33 4.05 7.19
N PRO A 431 36.55 4.58 7.40
CA PRO A 431 37.75 3.74 7.56
C PRO A 431 37.78 2.91 8.85
N PHE A 432 36.94 3.27 9.83
CA PHE A 432 36.80 2.63 11.14
C PHE A 432 35.57 1.71 11.25
N ILE A 433 34.83 1.53 10.15
CA ILE A 433 33.70 0.59 10.08
C ILE A 433 34.14 -0.67 9.33
N ASP A 434 33.76 -1.82 9.86
CA ASP A 434 33.81 -3.07 9.11
C ASP A 434 32.58 -3.18 8.21
N LYS A 435 32.77 -2.92 6.91
CA LYS A 435 31.69 -2.90 5.91
C LYS A 435 30.95 -4.23 5.77
N ASP A 436 31.56 -5.34 6.14
CA ASP A 436 30.98 -6.68 6.00
C ASP A 436 30.21 -7.11 7.27
N ARG A 437 30.22 -6.27 8.31
CA ARG A 437 29.56 -6.52 9.60
C ARG A 437 28.62 -5.38 10.03
N ILE A 438 27.67 -5.05 9.17
CA ILE A 438 26.60 -4.08 9.45
C ILE A 438 25.29 -4.85 9.71
N ALA A 439 24.81 -4.87 10.95
CA ALA A 439 23.59 -5.55 11.38
C ALA A 439 22.38 -4.61 11.42
N PHE A 440 21.17 -5.15 11.29
CA PHE A 440 19.92 -4.41 11.50
C PHE A 440 19.17 -4.92 12.73
N TYR A 441 18.68 -4.01 13.58
CA TYR A 441 17.84 -4.33 14.73
C TYR A 441 16.76 -3.25 14.93
N GLY A 442 15.48 -3.63 14.84
CA GLY A 442 14.36 -2.69 15.02
C GLY A 442 13.19 -3.23 15.83
N LEU A 443 12.49 -2.32 16.50
CA LEU A 443 11.27 -2.58 17.30
C LEU A 443 10.03 -2.04 16.58
N SER A 444 8.92 -2.79 16.59
CA SER A 444 7.60 -2.32 16.12
C SER A 444 7.61 -1.95 14.64
N TYR A 445 7.30 -0.70 14.26
CA TYR A 445 7.53 -0.23 12.89
C TYR A 445 8.99 -0.39 12.44
N GLY A 446 9.96 -0.32 13.35
CA GLY A 446 11.34 -0.71 13.08
C GLY A 446 11.52 -2.21 12.83
N GLY A 447 10.69 -3.05 13.43
CA GLY A 447 10.56 -4.47 13.08
C GLY A 447 9.98 -4.66 11.67
N LYS A 448 9.01 -3.83 11.26
CA LYS A 448 8.54 -3.80 9.85
C LYS A 448 9.68 -3.48 8.90
N THR A 449 10.53 -2.50 9.27
CA THR A 449 11.76 -2.18 8.53
C THR A 449 12.74 -3.35 8.51
N ALA A 450 12.92 -4.08 9.61
CA ALA A 450 13.76 -5.28 9.69
C ALA A 450 13.31 -6.41 8.75
N MET A 451 12.02 -6.43 8.39
CA MET A 451 11.46 -7.39 7.43
C MET A 451 11.47 -6.90 5.97
N ARG A 452 11.47 -5.58 5.75
CA ARG A 452 11.28 -4.98 4.40
C ARG A 452 12.52 -4.33 3.81
N VAL A 453 13.56 -4.09 4.60
CA VAL A 453 14.81 -3.48 4.12
C VAL A 453 15.92 -4.51 3.93
N PRO A 454 16.29 -5.33 4.95
CA PRO A 454 17.39 -6.27 4.80
C PRO A 454 17.28 -7.25 3.63
N PRO A 455 16.10 -7.77 3.22
CA PRO A 455 16.01 -8.63 2.04
C PRO A 455 16.56 -8.00 0.76
N PHE A 456 16.42 -6.68 0.60
CA PHE A 456 16.76 -5.95 -0.64
C PHE A 456 18.04 -5.13 -0.53
N VAL A 457 18.54 -4.89 0.69
CA VAL A 457 19.79 -4.18 0.94
C VAL A 457 20.87 -5.20 1.35
N PRO A 458 21.69 -5.70 0.40
CA PRO A 458 22.60 -6.83 0.65
C PRO A 458 23.75 -6.49 1.61
N GLY A 459 24.06 -5.21 1.80
CA GLY A 459 25.11 -4.78 2.74
C GLY A 459 24.73 -4.95 4.22
N TYR A 460 23.48 -5.31 4.55
CA TYR A 460 23.15 -5.82 5.88
C TYR A 460 23.58 -7.28 6.02
N CYS A 461 24.39 -7.61 7.02
CA CYS A 461 24.88 -8.97 7.26
C CYS A 461 23.95 -9.84 8.11
N LEU A 462 23.00 -9.25 8.85
CA LEU A 462 21.96 -9.93 9.62
C LEU A 462 20.77 -8.99 9.92
N SER A 463 19.63 -9.55 10.33
CA SER A 463 18.45 -8.78 10.73
C SER A 463 17.80 -9.33 12.01
N ILE A 464 17.36 -8.43 12.89
CA ILE A 464 16.58 -8.72 14.10
C ILE A 464 15.26 -7.93 14.05
N CYS A 465 14.15 -8.68 14.05
CA CYS A 465 12.80 -8.14 14.09
C CYS A 465 12.22 -8.30 15.51
N SER A 466 12.08 -7.19 16.24
CA SER A 466 11.50 -7.17 17.59
C SER A 466 10.10 -6.58 17.59
N GLY A 467 9.16 -7.23 18.28
CA GLY A 467 7.80 -6.72 18.48
C GLY A 467 7.01 -6.45 17.19
N ASP A 468 7.35 -7.11 16.08
CA ASP A 468 6.54 -7.03 14.85
C ASP A 468 6.28 -8.36 14.13
N PHE A 469 7.14 -9.38 14.30
CA PHE A 469 7.04 -10.63 13.55
C PHE A 469 5.77 -11.45 13.89
N THR A 470 4.94 -11.78 12.89
CA THR A 470 3.67 -12.52 13.05
C THR A 470 3.15 -13.05 11.70
N ASP A 471 2.00 -13.74 11.67
CA ASP A 471 1.24 -13.97 10.45
C ASP A 471 0.64 -12.63 9.97
N TRP A 472 1.45 -11.91 9.19
CA TRP A 472 1.18 -10.53 8.79
C TRP A 472 -0.08 -10.41 7.94
N ILE A 473 -0.29 -11.34 7.01
CA ILE A 473 -1.46 -11.31 6.12
C ILE A 473 -2.76 -11.41 6.92
N ARG A 474 -2.79 -12.30 7.92
CA ARG A 474 -3.92 -12.41 8.83
C ARG A 474 -4.14 -11.14 9.64
N VAL A 475 -3.08 -10.58 10.23
CA VAL A 475 -3.16 -9.37 11.07
C VAL A 475 -3.69 -8.17 10.29
N ILE A 476 -3.32 -8.01 9.03
CA ILE A 476 -3.81 -6.88 8.20
C ILE A 476 -5.25 -7.09 7.73
N THR A 477 -5.62 -8.33 7.43
CA THR A 477 -6.87 -8.60 6.71
C THR A 477 -8.02 -9.03 7.62
N THR A 478 -7.75 -9.57 8.80
CA THR A 478 -8.81 -10.07 9.71
C THR A 478 -9.76 -8.96 10.15
N ASN A 479 -11.04 -9.28 10.19
CA ASN A 479 -12.10 -8.41 10.70
C ASN A 479 -12.74 -8.92 12.00
N LYS A 480 -12.28 -10.05 12.54
CA LYS A 480 -12.84 -10.70 13.74
C LYS A 480 -11.87 -10.70 14.91
N ASP A 481 -10.57 -10.73 14.65
CA ASP A 481 -9.57 -10.74 15.71
C ASP A 481 -9.32 -9.32 16.23
N ARG A 482 -9.21 -9.15 17.56
CA ARG A 482 -8.93 -7.85 18.20
C ARG A 482 -7.59 -7.20 17.78
N TYR A 483 -6.71 -7.99 17.18
CA TYR A 483 -5.38 -7.63 16.70
C TYR A 483 -5.40 -7.05 15.26
N GLY A 484 -6.57 -7.06 14.61
CA GLY A 484 -6.70 -6.67 13.21
C GLY A 484 -6.46 -5.18 12.96
N TYR A 485 -5.70 -4.85 11.90
CA TYR A 485 -5.41 -3.47 11.53
C TYR A 485 -6.59 -2.73 10.90
N ALA A 486 -7.67 -3.42 10.55
CA ALA A 486 -8.88 -2.83 9.97
C ALA A 486 -9.51 -1.74 10.85
N PHE A 487 -9.22 -1.71 12.16
CA PHE A 487 -9.73 -0.72 13.11
C PHE A 487 -8.68 0.31 13.56
N THR A 488 -7.49 0.31 12.96
CA THR A 488 -6.39 1.19 13.34
C THR A 488 -6.31 2.41 12.41
N SER A 489 -5.64 3.47 12.84
CA SER A 489 -5.42 4.69 12.03
C SER A 489 -4.39 4.51 10.90
N GLU A 490 -3.70 3.38 10.89
CA GLU A 490 -2.55 3.07 10.07
C GLU A 490 -2.95 2.61 8.66
N TYR A 491 -3.56 3.52 7.90
CA TYR A 491 -4.03 3.25 6.53
C TYR A 491 -2.91 3.09 5.50
N GLU A 492 -1.67 3.40 5.86
CA GLU A 492 -0.47 3.22 5.04
C GLU A 492 0.05 1.79 5.04
N ILE A 493 -0.43 0.96 5.98
CA ILE A 493 0.11 -0.38 6.24
C ILE A 493 -0.26 -1.43 5.18
N PRO A 494 -1.49 -1.46 4.60
CA PRO A 494 -1.81 -2.43 3.56
C PRO A 494 -0.88 -2.31 2.34
N GLU A 495 -0.35 -3.45 1.89
CA GLU A 495 0.61 -3.58 0.78
C GLU A 495 -0.05 -4.36 -0.36
N TRP A 496 0.02 -3.85 -1.59
CA TRP A 496 -0.72 -4.45 -2.71
C TRP A 496 -0.31 -5.91 -2.94
N ASN A 497 -1.29 -6.81 -2.88
CA ASN A 497 -1.17 -8.23 -3.24
C ASN A 497 -0.10 -9.05 -2.50
N ILE A 498 0.52 -8.53 -1.45
CA ILE A 498 1.54 -9.26 -0.71
C ILE A 498 1.00 -10.60 -0.19
N GLY A 499 -0.29 -10.69 0.15
CA GLY A 499 -0.93 -11.91 0.62
C GLY A 499 -0.82 -13.12 -0.30
N HIS A 500 -0.64 -12.91 -1.61
CA HIS A 500 -0.40 -13.99 -2.57
C HIS A 500 1.08 -14.16 -2.94
N VAL A 501 1.93 -13.21 -2.58
CA VAL A 501 3.35 -13.18 -2.96
C VAL A 501 4.24 -13.61 -1.80
N ALA A 502 4.08 -13.04 -0.61
CA ALA A 502 4.95 -13.30 0.55
C ALA A 502 4.21 -13.07 1.87
N ASN A 503 4.62 -13.77 2.93
CA ASN A 503 4.36 -13.38 4.31
C ASN A 503 5.70 -13.11 4.99
N TYR A 504 5.69 -12.88 6.30
CA TYR A 504 6.92 -12.64 7.05
C TYR A 504 7.89 -13.81 7.01
N ALA A 505 7.41 -15.05 6.92
CA ALA A 505 8.27 -16.20 6.71
C ALA A 505 9.03 -16.10 5.38
N GLU A 506 8.36 -15.82 4.26
CA GLU A 506 8.99 -15.62 2.95
C GLU A 506 9.98 -14.46 2.95
N LEU A 507 9.63 -13.32 3.57
CA LEU A 507 10.57 -12.19 3.70
C LEU A 507 11.82 -12.58 4.52
N ALA A 508 11.66 -13.35 5.60
CA ALA A 508 12.80 -13.89 6.35
C ALA A 508 13.61 -14.91 5.55
N MET A 509 12.97 -15.73 4.70
CA MET A 509 13.69 -16.61 3.78
C MET A 509 14.58 -15.78 2.85
N LEU A 510 14.10 -14.65 2.31
CA LEU A 510 14.92 -13.76 1.47
C LEU A 510 16.06 -13.05 2.22
N ILE A 511 16.07 -13.07 3.55
CA ILE A 511 17.23 -12.63 4.34
C ILE A 511 18.34 -13.69 4.30
N SER A 512 17.98 -14.98 4.29
CA SER A 512 18.93 -16.09 4.26
C SER A 512 19.88 -15.99 3.04
N PRO A 513 21.13 -16.48 3.17
CA PRO A 513 21.67 -17.30 4.24
C PRO A 513 22.16 -16.49 5.46
N ARG A 514 21.90 -15.17 5.48
CA ARG A 514 22.26 -14.31 6.61
C ARG A 514 21.49 -14.68 7.87
N PRO A 515 22.05 -14.46 9.06
CA PRO A 515 21.35 -14.68 10.31
C PRO A 515 20.09 -13.80 10.44
N PHE A 516 19.05 -14.40 11.01
CA PHE A 516 17.77 -13.75 11.28
C PHE A 516 17.31 -14.10 12.70
N MET A 517 16.82 -13.10 13.42
CA MET A 517 16.27 -13.31 14.75
C MET A 517 14.93 -12.58 14.97
N VAL A 518 14.05 -13.23 15.71
CA VAL A 518 12.81 -12.63 16.25
C VAL A 518 12.95 -12.44 17.76
N GLU A 519 12.51 -11.30 18.28
CA GLU A 519 12.38 -11.03 19.72
C GLU A 519 10.90 -10.68 20.01
N HIS A 520 10.25 -11.41 20.92
CA HIS A 520 8.82 -11.24 21.19
C HIS A 520 8.51 -11.35 22.69
N GLY A 521 7.81 -10.35 23.23
CA GLY A 521 7.35 -10.34 24.60
C GLY A 521 5.98 -11.01 24.74
N TYR A 522 5.78 -11.87 25.75
CA TYR A 522 4.50 -12.55 25.99
C TYR A 522 3.33 -11.60 26.30
N LEU A 523 3.62 -10.38 26.77
CA LEU A 523 2.63 -9.36 27.09
C LEU A 523 2.56 -8.27 26.00
N ASP A 524 3.17 -8.50 24.84
CA ASP A 524 2.99 -7.63 23.68
C ASP A 524 1.54 -7.71 23.20
N GLY A 525 0.82 -6.58 23.28
CA GLY A 525 -0.58 -6.50 22.90
C GLY A 525 -0.83 -6.54 21.39
N GLY A 526 0.22 -6.53 20.56
CA GLY A 526 0.11 -6.44 19.11
C GLY A 526 -0.54 -7.67 18.47
N TYR A 527 -0.15 -8.88 18.88
CA TYR A 527 -0.65 -10.14 18.32
C TYR A 527 -0.28 -11.33 19.22
N PRO A 528 -0.97 -12.47 19.11
CA PRO A 528 -0.77 -13.60 20.00
C PRO A 528 0.51 -14.37 19.65
N THR A 529 1.21 -14.86 20.68
CA THR A 529 2.48 -15.59 20.56
C THR A 529 2.38 -16.83 19.67
N GLU A 530 1.21 -17.45 19.59
CA GLU A 530 0.96 -18.62 18.75
C GLU A 530 1.15 -18.29 17.26
N TRP A 531 0.72 -17.09 16.82
CA TRP A 531 0.87 -16.68 15.41
C TRP A 531 2.34 -16.38 15.07
N VAL A 532 3.07 -15.80 16.02
CA VAL A 532 4.54 -15.61 15.91
C VAL A 532 5.23 -16.95 15.77
N THR A 533 4.86 -17.89 16.63
CA THR A 533 5.48 -19.23 16.71
C THR A 533 5.20 -20.03 15.45
N SER A 534 3.95 -20.01 14.95
CA SER A 534 3.58 -20.71 13.72
C SER A 534 4.32 -20.15 12.50
N GLU A 535 4.40 -18.82 12.39
CA GLU A 535 5.09 -18.18 11.27
C GLU A 535 6.61 -18.42 11.35
N PHE A 536 7.21 -18.35 12.54
CA PHE A 536 8.63 -18.61 12.73
C PHE A 536 8.98 -20.08 12.47
N GLY A 537 8.05 -21.01 12.72
CA GLY A 537 8.22 -22.42 12.35
C GLY A 537 8.52 -22.62 10.86
N ARG A 538 7.93 -21.82 9.97
CA ARG A 538 8.22 -21.84 8.52
C ARG A 538 9.64 -21.36 8.23
N VAL A 539 10.08 -20.29 8.90
CA VAL A 539 11.47 -19.78 8.81
C VAL A 539 12.46 -20.84 9.28
N ARG A 540 12.20 -21.44 10.45
CA ARG A 540 13.06 -22.46 11.05
C ARG A 540 13.22 -23.66 10.13
N LYS A 541 12.11 -24.18 9.60
CA LYS A 541 12.12 -25.27 8.61
C LYS A 541 13.01 -24.94 7.41
N HIS A 542 12.89 -23.75 6.83
CA HIS A 542 13.72 -23.36 5.69
C HIS A 542 15.22 -23.32 6.03
N TYR A 543 15.59 -22.69 7.15
CA TYR A 543 17.00 -22.64 7.58
C TYR A 543 17.58 -24.02 7.93
N ASP A 544 16.78 -24.90 8.54
CA ASP A 544 17.20 -26.28 8.87
C ASP A 544 17.42 -27.13 7.61
N LEU A 545 16.52 -27.04 6.62
CA LEU A 545 16.66 -27.75 5.34
C LEU A 545 17.91 -27.30 4.56
N LEU A 546 18.33 -26.04 4.71
CA LEU A 546 19.57 -25.51 4.14
C LEU A 546 20.83 -25.83 4.97
N GLY A 547 20.70 -26.56 6.09
CA GLY A 547 21.82 -26.88 6.98
C GLY A 547 22.35 -25.69 7.80
N ILE A 548 21.66 -24.55 7.80
CA ILE A 548 22.05 -23.31 8.47
C ILE A 548 21.15 -22.95 9.66
N GLY A 549 20.44 -23.94 10.23
CA GLY A 549 19.49 -23.78 11.32
C GLY A 549 19.97 -22.89 12.48
N ARG A 550 21.25 -22.96 12.84
CA ARG A 550 21.84 -22.13 13.92
C ARG A 550 21.81 -20.61 13.65
N ARG A 551 21.51 -20.18 12.42
CA ARG A 551 21.40 -18.78 12.00
C ARG A 551 20.00 -18.19 12.15
N ALA A 552 18.97 -19.01 12.41
CA ALA A 552 17.61 -18.56 12.72
C ALA A 552 17.30 -18.78 14.21
N LYS A 553 17.03 -17.68 14.95
CA LYS A 553 16.72 -17.73 16.40
C LYS A 553 15.41 -16.98 16.70
N ILE A 554 14.66 -17.43 17.69
CA ILE A 554 13.57 -16.66 18.29
C ILE A 554 13.80 -16.61 19.80
N GLU A 555 13.59 -15.44 20.39
CA GLU A 555 13.58 -15.24 21.83
C GLU A 555 12.18 -14.81 22.28
N PHE A 556 11.66 -15.55 23.25
CA PHE A 556 10.49 -15.14 24.00
C PHE A 556 10.91 -14.66 25.39
N PHE A 557 10.28 -13.59 25.88
CA PHE A 557 10.55 -13.08 27.22
C PHE A 557 9.27 -12.64 27.91
N ASN A 558 9.29 -12.64 29.24
CA ASN A 558 8.18 -12.16 30.05
C ASN A 558 8.20 -10.63 30.13
N GLY A 559 7.61 -9.97 29.13
CA GLY A 559 7.54 -8.52 29.07
C GLY A 559 6.57 -8.00 28.01
N PRO A 560 6.31 -6.68 28.01
CA PRO A 560 5.39 -6.03 27.10
C PRO A 560 6.03 -5.81 25.71
N HIS A 561 5.42 -4.94 24.91
CA HIS A 561 6.01 -4.40 23.69
C HIS A 561 7.25 -3.53 24.03
N THR A 562 8.44 -4.13 24.05
CA THR A 562 9.72 -3.48 24.39
C THR A 562 10.89 -4.28 23.81
N ILE A 563 12.04 -3.63 23.64
CA ILE A 563 13.33 -4.33 23.52
C ILE A 563 13.61 -5.07 24.83
N ASN A 564 13.98 -6.35 24.74
CA ASN A 564 14.49 -7.12 25.88
C ASN A 564 16.02 -6.97 25.99
N GLY A 565 16.73 -7.12 24.89
CA GLY A 565 18.18 -6.86 24.85
C GLY A 565 19.02 -7.91 25.58
N VAL A 566 18.54 -9.14 25.73
CA VAL A 566 19.32 -10.23 26.36
C VAL A 566 19.81 -11.19 25.29
N GLY A 567 18.92 -12.04 24.76
CA GLY A 567 19.26 -12.98 23.70
C GLY A 567 19.61 -12.30 22.39
N THR A 568 19.05 -11.11 22.11
CA THR A 568 19.40 -10.29 20.94
C THR A 568 20.84 -9.76 21.00
N TYR A 569 21.32 -9.31 22.17
CA TYR A 569 22.73 -8.89 22.31
C TYR A 569 23.69 -10.07 22.22
N GLU A 570 23.36 -11.20 22.85
CA GLU A 570 24.13 -12.44 22.72
C GLU A 570 24.24 -12.87 21.24
N PHE A 571 23.12 -12.81 20.51
CA PHE A 571 23.08 -13.13 19.09
C PHE A 571 23.95 -12.19 18.26
N LEU A 572 23.89 -10.87 18.50
CA LEU A 572 24.74 -9.89 17.81
C LEU A 572 26.23 -10.16 18.05
N HIS A 573 26.65 -10.32 19.31
CA HIS A 573 28.05 -10.62 19.65
C HIS A 573 28.55 -11.89 18.95
N LYS A 574 27.72 -12.96 18.97
CA LYS A 574 28.06 -14.24 18.33
C LYS A 574 28.15 -14.14 16.81
N GLN A 575 27.16 -13.54 16.15
CA GLN A 575 27.09 -13.50 14.69
C GLN A 575 28.06 -12.49 14.07
N LEU A 576 28.40 -11.41 14.80
CA LEU A 576 29.34 -10.38 14.34
C LEU A 576 30.79 -10.67 14.78
N GLY A 577 31.02 -11.75 15.53
CA GLY A 577 32.35 -12.10 16.03
C GLY A 577 32.97 -10.98 16.85
N TRP A 578 32.18 -10.33 17.71
CA TRP A 578 32.61 -9.24 18.58
C TRP A 578 32.44 -9.68 20.01
N GLU A 579 33.52 -9.87 20.76
CA GLU A 579 33.41 -10.32 22.16
C GLU A 579 32.80 -9.22 23.03
N SER A 580 31.79 -9.59 23.84
CA SER A 580 31.28 -8.67 24.86
C SER A 580 32.42 -8.36 25.82
N LYS A 581 32.74 -7.08 26.00
CA LYS A 581 33.47 -6.67 27.21
C LYS A 581 32.65 -7.17 28.39
N LYS A 582 33.14 -8.15 29.14
CA LYS A 582 32.56 -8.48 30.44
C LYS A 582 32.62 -7.19 31.25
N ARG A 583 31.47 -6.62 31.59
CA ARG A 583 31.38 -5.61 32.63
C ARG A 583 31.55 -6.30 33.98
#